data_AF-A0A507WBT9-F1
#
_entry.id   AF-A0A507WBT9-F1
#
_cell.length_a   1.000
_cell.length_b   1.000
_cell.length_c   1.000
_cell.angle_alpha   90.00
_cell.angle_beta   90.00
_cell.angle_gamma   90.00
#
_symmetry.space_group_name_H-M   'P 1'
#
loop_
_entity.id
_entity.type
_entity.pdbx_description
1 polymer ?
#
loop_
_entity_poly.entity_id
_entity_poly.type
_entity_poly.pdbx_seq_one_letter_code
_entity_poly.pdbx_strand_id
1 'polypeptide(L)'
;MSALLSQINNTAHQGAFGHNPRSEPTLAQLAAGNYKKGVVMVKGLSIAIENPAYTYRKGMDKSGKEWMCLMQAHYGYIQGHRGNDGDEMDVFIGNVPENDTVYIVNQKTADGYFDEHKIMLGFLSQQQAVDTYQHCFERGWTGLMSVVPCTMTQFKWWLANGDKSRPVTLDRLPYAGLERLDSVIWGGNDGSDLASHSGQVHKLLYQIRQCDDTHQALEPLSYNDLVQELGNQGFMYENYDALVVEYNKLEKKAKQLLMVMQGAASSVKPIGVTVGKPLTKGGVANVVAWFEMDDGQAVGVFFHNPDKTPKKIDPMDEMISYKWVLNKKDITIAVAPEQGKDLIIRTVAKRIMQLVEKNHDRFVKANGDKAALNQAEQDLTAKVAEKQATLKGLQDDVAALQAKKAEKDAFTLQAQTEADLRQREAEAQAAEAERLAQEKAAKDKAQADKDAADFRLTGSNLPADVAAAGGQQDLLASGNQNDKEDAEKEAFVTSTQEQQPPQPVSEPATPTQEDQDREFLQSAIDEKINILDAANVNKLAELSKIYTQGDMNGLIKQAKQVAISAITRSVAQATANIG
;
A
#
# COMPACT_ATOMS: atom_id res chain seq x y z
N MET A 1 -1.16 4.69 26.36
CA MET A 1 -0.99 6.14 26.17
C MET A 1 -0.32 6.34 24.82
N SER A 2 -0.78 7.28 23.99
CA SER A 2 -0.16 7.55 22.69
C SER A 2 1.17 8.30 22.85
N ALA A 3 2.00 8.31 21.81
CA ALA A 3 3.27 9.05 21.83
C ALA A 3 3.05 10.56 21.99
N LEU A 4 2.04 11.12 21.30
CA LEU A 4 1.68 12.54 21.38
C LEU A 4 1.15 12.93 22.76
N LEU A 5 0.29 12.12 23.38
CA LEU A 5 -0.18 12.39 24.75
C LEU A 5 0.96 12.33 25.77
N SER A 6 1.86 11.35 25.66
CA SER A 6 3.07 11.27 26.49
C SER A 6 3.96 12.51 26.33
N GLN A 7 4.13 13.01 25.09
CA GLN A 7 4.87 14.24 24.82
C GLN A 7 4.20 15.46 25.46
N ILE A 8 2.88 15.63 25.28
CA ILE A 8 2.11 16.74 25.85
C ILE A 8 2.20 16.74 27.38
N ASN A 9 2.00 15.59 28.02
CA ASN A 9 2.11 15.44 29.49
C ASN A 9 3.52 15.82 29.99
N ASN A 10 4.57 15.30 29.33
CA ASN A 10 5.96 15.59 29.71
C ASN A 10 6.32 17.07 29.50
N THR A 11 5.84 17.70 28.44
CA THR A 11 6.06 19.13 28.17
C THR A 11 5.26 20.01 29.12
N ALA A 12 4.01 19.67 29.45
CA ALA A 12 3.19 20.38 30.41
C ALA A 12 3.88 20.43 31.79
N HIS A 13 4.33 19.28 32.30
CA HIS A 13 5.03 19.22 33.58
C HIS A 13 6.47 19.78 33.54
N GLN A 14 6.95 20.30 32.39
CA GLN A 14 8.12 21.17 32.29
C GLN A 14 7.79 22.67 32.39
N GLY A 15 6.52 23.06 32.56
CA GLY A 15 6.10 24.43 32.91
C GLY A 15 6.39 24.80 34.37
N ALA A 16 6.17 26.05 34.76
CA ALA A 16 6.38 26.53 36.13
C ALA A 16 5.38 25.95 37.14
N PHE A 17 4.17 25.59 36.71
CA PHE A 17 3.18 24.85 37.48
C PHE A 17 3.27 23.32 37.26
N GLY A 18 4.40 22.83 36.75
CA GLY A 18 4.65 21.41 36.53
C GLY A 18 5.12 20.65 37.78
N HIS A 19 5.06 19.31 37.74
CA HIS A 19 5.66 18.46 38.75
C HIS A 19 7.18 18.37 38.55
N ASN A 20 7.89 19.47 38.82
CA ASN A 20 9.33 19.63 38.67
C ASN A 20 9.89 20.56 39.78
N PRO A 21 11.21 20.59 40.04
CA PRO A 21 11.78 21.25 41.22
C PRO A 21 11.97 22.78 41.07
N ARG A 22 11.13 23.47 40.28
CA ARG A 22 11.15 24.94 40.16
C ARG A 22 10.19 25.59 41.14
N SER A 23 10.49 26.83 41.51
CA SER A 23 9.58 27.70 42.26
C SER A 23 8.36 28.08 41.41
N GLU A 24 7.18 28.18 42.04
CA GLU A 24 6.03 28.85 41.42
C GLU A 24 6.39 30.32 41.06
N PRO A 25 5.83 30.91 39.99
CA PRO A 25 6.13 32.29 39.62
C PRO A 25 5.57 33.30 40.64
N THR A 26 6.25 34.45 40.79
CA THR A 26 5.73 35.56 41.59
C THR A 26 4.48 36.18 40.94
N LEU A 27 3.61 36.83 41.73
CA LEU A 27 2.41 37.53 41.22
C LEU A 27 2.72 38.51 40.07
N ALA A 28 3.87 39.20 40.12
CA ALA A 28 4.32 40.10 39.05
C ALA A 28 4.70 39.34 37.75
N GLN A 29 5.29 38.15 37.85
CA GLN A 29 5.58 37.29 36.69
C GLN A 29 4.32 36.68 36.11
N LEU A 30 3.31 36.36 36.93
CA LEU A 30 2.00 35.91 36.47
C LEU A 30 1.28 37.02 35.72
N ALA A 31 1.18 38.22 36.31
CA ALA A 31 0.55 39.38 35.68
C ALA A 31 1.25 39.84 34.39
N ALA A 32 2.57 39.65 34.27
CA ALA A 32 3.33 39.92 33.05
C ALA A 32 3.41 38.73 32.07
N GLY A 33 2.78 37.59 32.38
CA GLY A 33 2.88 36.34 31.62
C GLY A 33 4.28 35.72 31.52
N ASN A 34 5.29 36.34 32.15
CA ASN A 34 6.72 36.09 31.98
C ASN A 34 7.24 35.02 32.96
N TYR A 35 6.86 33.78 32.67
CA TYR A 35 7.33 32.60 33.38
C TYR A 35 7.48 31.41 32.41
N LYS A 36 8.23 30.37 32.80
CA LYS A 36 8.51 29.25 31.90
C LYS A 36 7.27 28.39 31.70
N LYS A 37 6.69 28.44 30.50
CA LYS A 37 5.60 27.58 30.03
C LYS A 37 6.16 26.36 29.27
N GLY A 38 5.38 25.28 29.20
CA GLY A 38 5.69 24.14 28.34
C GLY A 38 5.18 24.43 26.93
N VAL A 39 5.99 24.27 25.87
CA VAL A 39 5.58 24.55 24.49
C VAL A 39 5.59 23.27 23.66
N VAL A 40 4.44 22.91 23.08
CA VAL A 40 4.24 21.67 22.32
C VAL A 40 3.52 21.96 20.99
N MET A 41 3.94 21.27 19.93
CA MET A 41 3.26 21.30 18.63
C MET A 41 2.14 20.26 18.60
N VAL A 42 0.89 20.70 18.53
CA VAL A 42 -0.30 19.83 18.43
C VAL A 42 -0.96 20.05 17.08
N LYS A 43 -0.94 19.02 16.22
CA LYS A 43 -1.49 19.05 14.85
C LYS A 43 -1.04 20.24 13.99
N GLY A 44 0.15 20.79 14.24
CA GLY A 44 0.72 21.94 13.53
C GLY A 44 0.47 23.30 14.18
N LEU A 45 -0.20 23.36 15.34
CA LEU A 45 -0.35 24.56 16.16
C LEU A 45 0.67 24.55 17.31
N SER A 46 1.33 25.67 17.58
CA SER A 46 2.20 25.82 18.76
C SER A 46 1.35 26.21 19.97
N ILE A 47 1.32 25.37 21.00
CA ILE A 47 0.54 25.61 22.22
C ILE A 47 1.50 25.80 23.39
N ALA A 48 1.33 26.92 24.10
CA ALA A 48 2.02 27.20 25.35
C ALA A 48 1.11 26.80 26.53
N ILE A 49 1.45 25.70 27.19
CA ILE A 49 0.75 25.18 28.38
C ILE A 49 1.22 25.96 29.61
N GLU A 50 0.26 26.61 30.27
CA GLU A 50 0.45 27.34 31.53
C GLU A 50 0.26 26.40 32.73
N ASN A 51 -0.88 25.71 32.78
CA ASN A 51 -1.28 24.84 33.88
C ASN A 51 -1.51 23.41 33.37
N PRO A 52 -0.73 22.42 33.84
CA PRO A 52 -0.99 21.02 33.52
C PRO A 52 -2.34 20.53 34.07
N ALA A 53 -2.86 19.45 33.49
CA ALA A 53 -4.01 18.74 34.02
C ALA A 53 -3.81 18.37 35.50
N TYR A 54 -4.89 18.49 36.28
CA TYR A 54 -4.98 18.27 37.72
C TYR A 54 -4.13 19.22 38.59
N THR A 55 -3.71 20.36 38.03
CA THR A 55 -3.09 21.47 38.80
C THR A 55 -4.07 22.61 39.05
N TYR A 56 -3.78 23.44 40.05
CA TYR A 56 -4.59 24.62 40.36
C TYR A 56 -4.10 25.86 39.60
N ARG A 57 -4.97 26.46 38.79
CA ARG A 57 -4.81 27.83 38.30
C ARG A 57 -5.26 28.79 39.40
N LYS A 58 -4.47 29.83 39.68
CA LYS A 58 -4.69 30.82 40.74
C LYS A 58 -4.62 32.22 40.13
N GLY A 59 -5.35 33.18 40.68
CA GLY A 59 -5.26 34.58 40.28
C GLY A 59 -6.00 35.52 41.23
N MET A 60 -6.09 36.79 40.87
CA MET A 60 -6.95 37.78 41.52
C MET A 60 -8.06 38.22 40.55
N ASP A 61 -9.23 38.58 41.10
CA ASP A 61 -10.33 39.15 40.32
C ASP A 61 -10.28 40.69 40.29
N LYS A 62 -11.25 41.32 39.62
CA LYS A 62 -11.36 42.79 39.49
C LYS A 62 -11.62 43.52 40.83
N SER A 63 -11.91 42.79 41.91
CA SER A 63 -12.04 43.32 43.28
C SER A 63 -10.79 43.12 44.14
N GLY A 64 -9.76 42.44 43.62
CA GLY A 64 -8.55 42.07 44.36
C GLY A 64 -8.71 40.82 45.23
N LYS A 65 -9.82 40.09 45.11
CA LYS A 65 -10.03 38.81 45.80
C LYS A 65 -9.31 37.69 45.04
N GLU A 66 -8.64 36.81 45.77
CA GLU A 66 -8.02 35.61 45.19
C GLU A 66 -9.07 34.59 44.73
N TRP A 67 -8.84 33.98 43.57
CA TRP A 67 -9.60 32.85 43.04
C TRP A 67 -8.67 31.68 42.71
N MET A 68 -9.20 30.47 42.77
CA MET A 68 -8.46 29.25 42.47
C MET A 68 -9.37 28.18 41.86
N CYS A 69 -8.99 27.64 40.70
CA CYS A 69 -9.74 26.60 40.00
C CYS A 69 -8.84 25.40 39.67
N LEU A 70 -9.40 24.19 39.77
CA LEU A 70 -8.71 22.95 39.42
C LEU A 70 -8.85 22.69 37.91
N MET A 71 -7.73 22.62 37.19
CA MET A 71 -7.74 22.34 35.75
C MET A 71 -7.95 20.85 35.51
N GLN A 72 -9.05 20.45 34.87
CA GLN A 72 -9.34 19.03 34.55
C GLN A 72 -8.64 18.53 33.26
N ALA A 73 -7.98 19.43 32.54
CA ALA A 73 -7.21 19.20 31.32
C ALA A 73 -5.98 20.12 31.31
N HIS A 74 -5.02 19.91 30.42
CA HIS A 74 -3.92 20.86 30.26
C HIS A 74 -4.44 22.17 29.68
N TYR A 75 -4.10 23.29 30.29
CA TYR A 75 -4.61 24.61 29.96
C TYR A 75 -3.50 25.58 29.58
N GLY A 76 -3.78 26.44 28.60
CA GLY A 76 -2.90 27.51 28.14
C GLY A 76 -3.46 28.14 26.87
N TYR A 77 -2.59 28.55 25.95
CA TYR A 77 -2.99 29.31 24.76
C TYR A 77 -2.26 28.89 23.47
N ILE A 78 -2.91 29.15 22.33
CA ILE A 78 -2.37 28.91 20.99
C ILE A 78 -1.57 30.13 20.55
N GLN A 79 -0.27 29.94 20.34
CA GLN A 79 0.65 31.06 20.09
C GLN A 79 0.42 31.71 18.71
N GLY A 80 0.48 33.03 18.66
CA GLY A 80 0.35 33.83 17.44
C GLY A 80 -1.08 34.10 16.98
N HIS A 81 -2.10 33.59 17.69
CA HIS A 81 -3.51 33.81 17.37
C HIS A 81 -4.20 34.55 18.52
N ARG A 82 -4.77 35.74 18.25
CA ARG A 82 -5.45 36.54 19.28
C ARG A 82 -6.93 36.22 19.43
N GLY A 83 -7.44 36.33 20.66
CA GLY A 83 -8.85 36.28 21.03
C GLY A 83 -9.60 37.60 20.80
N ASN A 84 -10.81 37.71 21.38
CA ASN A 84 -11.65 38.92 21.37
C ASN A 84 -11.19 39.96 22.40
N ASP A 85 -10.75 39.47 23.56
CA ASP A 85 -10.12 40.20 24.66
C ASP A 85 -8.81 40.91 24.27
N GLY A 86 -8.12 40.37 23.26
CA GLY A 86 -6.85 40.85 22.75
C GLY A 86 -5.65 39.97 23.17
N ASP A 87 -5.84 39.01 24.06
CA ASP A 87 -4.79 38.06 24.48
C ASP A 87 -4.68 36.87 23.50
N GLU A 88 -3.83 35.88 23.79
CA GLU A 88 -3.64 34.71 22.91
C GLU A 88 -4.72 33.63 23.14
N MET A 89 -5.18 32.99 22.06
CA MET A 89 -6.39 32.16 22.01
C MET A 89 -6.35 30.98 23.00
N ASP A 90 -7.28 30.98 23.96
CA ASP A 90 -7.34 30.02 25.07
C ASP A 90 -7.63 28.58 24.60
N VAL A 91 -6.89 27.59 25.13
CA VAL A 91 -6.99 26.18 24.73
C VAL A 91 -6.86 25.20 25.90
N PHE A 92 -7.73 24.20 25.90
CA PHE A 92 -7.66 23.01 26.75
C PHE A 92 -7.28 21.78 25.90
N ILE A 93 -6.33 20.97 26.39
CA ILE A 93 -5.93 19.70 25.75
C ILE A 93 -6.35 18.52 26.64
N GLY A 94 -7.31 17.74 26.13
CA GLY A 94 -7.80 16.51 26.72
C GLY A 94 -6.95 15.26 26.42
N ASN A 95 -7.40 14.12 26.93
CA ASN A 95 -6.65 12.86 26.98
C ASN A 95 -6.67 12.04 25.67
N VAL A 96 -7.16 12.58 24.54
CA VAL A 96 -7.16 11.92 23.23
C VAL A 96 -6.73 12.92 22.14
N PRO A 97 -5.48 13.45 22.17
CA PRO A 97 -4.99 14.48 21.25
C PRO A 97 -4.97 14.04 19.78
N GLU A 98 -5.20 12.75 19.51
CA GLU A 98 -5.39 12.20 18.17
C GLU A 98 -6.74 12.57 17.52
N ASN A 99 -7.79 12.96 18.28
CA ASN A 99 -9.08 13.30 17.67
C ASN A 99 -8.98 14.57 16.79
N ASP A 100 -9.51 14.53 15.57
CA ASP A 100 -9.56 15.66 14.62
C ASP A 100 -10.75 16.60 14.83
N THR A 101 -11.66 16.24 15.75
CA THR A 101 -12.75 17.12 16.19
C THR A 101 -12.25 18.17 17.17
N VAL A 102 -12.50 19.43 16.87
CA VAL A 102 -12.28 20.59 17.74
C VAL A 102 -13.63 21.10 18.20
N TYR A 103 -13.81 21.33 19.50
CA TYR A 103 -15.01 21.99 20.02
C TYR A 103 -14.66 23.41 20.44
N ILE A 104 -15.25 24.40 19.77
CA ILE A 104 -15.08 25.82 20.09
C ILE A 104 -16.18 26.19 21.09
N VAL A 105 -15.83 26.49 22.33
CA VAL A 105 -16.77 27.04 23.32
C VAL A 105 -16.80 28.55 23.13
N ASN A 106 -17.98 29.11 22.85
CA ASN A 106 -18.21 30.55 22.99
C ASN A 106 -18.53 30.84 24.45
N GLN A 107 -17.75 31.72 25.08
CA GLN A 107 -18.02 32.22 26.41
C GLN A 107 -18.92 33.47 26.36
N LYS A 108 -19.66 33.70 27.44
CA LYS A 108 -20.40 34.93 27.70
C LYS A 108 -20.02 35.52 29.06
N THR A 109 -20.10 36.84 29.12
CA THR A 109 -20.04 37.64 30.35
C THR A 109 -21.25 37.34 31.24
N ALA A 110 -21.21 37.83 32.49
CA ALA A 110 -22.35 37.75 33.42
C ALA A 110 -23.62 38.41 32.86
N ASP A 111 -23.47 39.47 32.06
CA ASP A 111 -24.56 40.19 31.39
C ASP A 111 -25.08 39.48 30.13
N GLY A 112 -24.49 38.34 29.75
CA GLY A 112 -24.91 37.49 28.63
C GLY A 112 -24.31 37.84 27.27
N TYR A 113 -23.57 38.95 27.15
CA TYR A 113 -22.83 39.31 25.93
C TYR A 113 -21.67 38.35 25.66
N PHE A 114 -21.30 38.21 24.39
CA PHE A 114 -20.11 37.46 23.98
C PHE A 114 -18.84 38.01 24.63
N ASP A 115 -17.99 37.11 25.09
CA ASP A 115 -16.79 37.40 25.89
C ASP A 115 -15.53 36.99 25.13
N GLU A 116 -15.37 35.70 24.87
CA GLU A 116 -14.18 35.11 24.25
C GLU A 116 -14.46 33.68 23.74
N HIS A 117 -13.46 33.03 23.14
CA HIS A 117 -13.53 31.63 22.70
C HIS A 117 -12.55 30.76 23.48
N LYS A 118 -12.99 29.61 23.97
CA LYS A 118 -12.10 28.59 24.54
C LYS A 118 -12.11 27.32 23.69
N ILE A 119 -10.94 26.90 23.26
CA ILE A 119 -10.75 25.82 22.29
C ILE A 119 -10.54 24.50 23.01
N MET A 120 -11.37 23.50 22.74
CA MET A 120 -11.26 22.18 23.37
C MET A 120 -10.70 21.17 22.37
N LEU A 121 -9.42 20.80 22.55
CA LEU A 121 -8.70 19.84 21.71
C LEU A 121 -8.60 18.47 22.38
N GLY A 122 -8.75 17.40 21.61
CA GLY A 122 -8.47 16.04 22.08
C GLY A 122 -9.48 15.45 23.08
N PHE A 123 -10.76 15.80 22.90
CA PHE A 123 -11.90 15.23 23.64
C PHE A 123 -12.65 14.24 22.77
N LEU A 124 -13.23 13.19 23.35
CA LEU A 124 -13.97 12.13 22.63
C LEU A 124 -15.37 12.57 22.19
N SER A 125 -15.97 13.55 22.87
CA SER A 125 -17.31 14.05 22.56
C SER A 125 -17.49 15.50 22.99
N GLN A 126 -18.50 16.16 22.42
CA GLN A 126 -18.90 17.51 22.83
C GLN A 126 -19.29 17.55 24.31
N GLN A 127 -19.94 16.51 24.83
CA GLN A 127 -20.30 16.42 26.24
C GLN A 127 -19.05 16.39 27.13
N GLN A 128 -18.03 15.59 26.78
CA GLN A 128 -16.78 15.55 27.55
C GLN A 128 -16.08 16.91 27.54
N ALA A 129 -16.07 17.62 26.40
CA ALA A 129 -15.53 18.97 26.31
C ALA A 129 -16.32 19.98 27.17
N VAL A 130 -17.66 19.92 27.18
CA VAL A 130 -18.53 20.73 28.04
C VAL A 130 -18.27 20.45 29.52
N ASP A 131 -18.22 19.17 29.91
CA ASP A 131 -18.00 18.75 31.29
C ASP A 131 -16.62 19.19 31.78
N THR A 132 -15.56 18.99 30.98
CA THR A 132 -14.21 19.47 31.31
C THR A 132 -14.17 20.99 31.41
N TYR A 133 -14.78 21.73 30.47
CA TYR A 133 -14.88 23.19 30.55
C TYR A 133 -15.54 23.62 31.87
N GLN A 134 -16.73 23.10 32.20
CA GLN A 134 -17.46 23.52 33.40
C GLN A 134 -16.70 23.23 34.70
N HIS A 135 -16.01 22.08 34.79
CA HIS A 135 -15.22 21.72 35.98
C HIS A 135 -13.88 22.47 36.10
N CYS A 136 -13.48 23.25 35.10
CA CYS A 136 -12.31 24.16 35.17
C CYS A 136 -12.65 25.55 35.75
N PHE A 137 -13.90 25.84 36.10
CA PHE A 137 -14.34 27.13 36.68
C PHE A 137 -14.99 26.94 38.06
N GLU A 138 -15.38 28.04 38.71
CA GLU A 138 -16.06 28.01 40.01
C GLU A 138 -17.43 27.29 39.93
N ARG A 139 -17.84 26.66 41.03
CA ARG A 139 -19.09 25.89 41.10
C ARG A 139 -20.30 26.79 40.86
N GLY A 140 -21.04 26.53 39.78
CA GLY A 140 -22.17 27.35 39.35
C GLY A 140 -21.84 28.30 38.20
N TRP A 141 -20.66 28.17 37.59
CA TRP A 141 -20.28 28.90 36.37
C TRP A 141 -21.33 28.77 35.26
N THR A 142 -21.88 29.91 34.84
CA THR A 142 -22.89 30.01 33.77
C THR A 142 -22.34 30.56 32.46
N GLY A 143 -21.03 30.85 32.37
CA GLY A 143 -20.39 31.54 31.23
C GLY A 143 -20.38 30.77 29.91
N LEU A 144 -20.89 29.54 29.84
CA LEU A 144 -21.08 28.85 28.55
C LEU A 144 -22.22 29.51 27.76
N MET A 145 -21.93 30.03 26.56
CA MET A 145 -22.94 30.53 25.62
C MET A 145 -23.39 29.41 24.67
N SER A 146 -22.46 28.82 23.94
CA SER A 146 -22.70 27.71 23.01
C SER A 146 -21.40 26.94 22.76
N VAL A 147 -21.50 25.76 22.14
CA VAL A 147 -20.34 24.98 21.68
C VAL A 147 -20.54 24.60 20.22
N VAL A 148 -19.51 24.82 19.40
CA VAL A 148 -19.50 24.50 17.96
C VAL A 148 -18.47 23.40 17.69
N PRO A 149 -18.88 22.19 17.27
CA PRO A 149 -17.97 21.18 16.76
C PRO A 149 -17.48 21.55 15.35
N CYS A 150 -16.21 21.30 15.05
CA CYS A 150 -15.62 21.51 13.73
C CYS A 150 -14.39 20.60 13.51
N THR A 151 -13.94 20.47 12.27
CA THR A 151 -12.68 19.76 11.96
C THR A 151 -11.47 20.63 12.32
N MET A 152 -10.32 19.99 12.57
CA MET A 152 -9.02 20.67 12.70
C MET A 152 -8.68 21.55 11.48
N THR A 153 -9.20 21.26 10.29
CA THR A 153 -9.01 22.08 9.08
C THR A 153 -9.89 23.33 9.09
N GLN A 154 -11.18 23.19 9.39
CA GLN A 154 -12.10 24.33 9.60
C GLN A 154 -11.59 25.26 10.71
N PHE A 155 -11.11 24.67 11.81
CA PHE A 155 -10.54 25.42 12.92
C PHE A 155 -9.30 26.23 12.52
N LYS A 156 -8.36 25.64 11.76
CA LYS A 156 -7.17 26.35 11.25
C LYS A 156 -7.53 27.49 10.30
N TRP A 157 -8.50 27.28 9.40
CA TRP A 157 -8.99 28.37 8.56
C TRP A 157 -9.61 29.47 9.41
N TRP A 158 -10.42 29.12 10.41
CA TRP A 158 -11.07 30.10 11.27
C TRP A 158 -10.04 30.88 12.11
N LEU A 159 -8.99 30.22 12.61
CA LEU A 159 -7.86 30.87 13.26
C LEU A 159 -7.19 31.93 12.36
N ALA A 160 -7.04 31.67 11.07
CA ALA A 160 -6.42 32.59 10.10
C ALA A 160 -7.36 33.69 9.57
N ASN A 161 -8.59 33.34 9.19
CA ASN A 161 -9.48 34.19 8.39
C ASN A 161 -10.79 34.56 9.10
N GLY A 162 -11.20 33.79 10.11
CA GLY A 162 -12.47 33.97 10.80
C GLY A 162 -12.45 35.16 11.75
N ASP A 163 -13.54 35.93 11.78
CA ASP A 163 -13.74 37.01 12.74
C ASP A 163 -13.83 36.45 14.18
N LYS A 164 -12.98 36.99 15.06
CA LYS A 164 -12.86 36.60 16.48
C LYS A 164 -13.70 37.49 17.40
N SER A 165 -14.27 38.60 16.91
CA SER A 165 -15.01 39.55 17.75
C SER A 165 -16.49 39.19 17.94
N ARG A 166 -16.88 37.96 17.61
CA ARG A 166 -18.27 37.47 17.63
C ARG A 166 -18.30 35.97 17.89
N PRO A 167 -19.39 35.42 18.46
CA PRO A 167 -19.54 33.97 18.62
C PRO A 167 -19.33 33.22 17.30
N VAL A 168 -18.60 32.10 17.35
CA VAL A 168 -18.56 31.15 16.24
C VAL A 168 -19.92 30.46 16.15
N THR A 169 -20.40 30.28 14.93
CA THR A 169 -21.59 29.49 14.59
C THR A 169 -21.27 28.67 13.34
N LEU A 170 -22.03 27.60 13.05
CA LEU A 170 -21.69 26.68 11.95
C LEU A 170 -21.70 27.38 10.58
N ASP A 171 -22.56 28.40 10.39
CA ASP A 171 -22.61 29.29 9.22
C ASP A 171 -21.39 30.22 9.06
N ARG A 172 -20.53 30.34 10.09
CA ARG A 172 -19.32 31.18 10.10
C ARG A 172 -18.03 30.38 9.97
N LEU A 173 -18.15 29.06 9.86
CA LEU A 173 -17.05 28.16 9.53
C LEU A 173 -17.12 27.81 8.04
N PRO A 174 -15.97 27.61 7.39
CA PRO A 174 -15.95 27.11 6.02
C PRO A 174 -16.41 25.65 6.04
N TYR A 175 -16.92 25.15 4.93
CA TYR A 175 -17.41 23.78 4.86
C TYR A 175 -16.26 22.76 4.86
N ALA A 176 -16.46 21.62 5.54
CA ALA A 176 -15.41 20.62 5.74
C ALA A 176 -14.96 20.00 4.40
N GLY A 177 -13.65 20.00 4.14
CA GLY A 177 -13.07 19.56 2.86
C GLY A 177 -13.15 20.59 1.72
N LEU A 178 -13.62 21.81 2.01
CA LEU A 178 -13.71 22.95 1.09
C LEU A 178 -13.02 24.20 1.66
N GLU A 179 -12.20 24.06 2.71
CA GLU A 179 -11.71 25.20 3.51
C GLU A 179 -10.69 26.10 2.81
N ARG A 180 -10.12 25.70 1.66
CA ARG A 180 -9.19 26.53 0.88
C ARG A 180 -9.88 27.23 -0.30
N LEU A 181 -11.21 27.16 -0.40
CA LEU A 181 -12.00 27.81 -1.45
C LEU A 181 -12.40 29.24 -1.07
N ASP A 182 -12.20 30.16 -2.01
CA ASP A 182 -12.78 31.49 -1.95
C ASP A 182 -14.31 31.40 -2.17
N SER A 183 -15.06 32.38 -1.65
CA SER A 183 -16.52 32.42 -1.81
C SER A 183 -16.92 32.31 -3.28
N VAL A 184 -17.67 31.25 -3.62
CA VAL A 184 -18.12 30.98 -4.99
C VAL A 184 -19.35 31.84 -5.28
N ILE A 185 -19.11 33.06 -5.78
CA ILE A 185 -20.16 34.00 -6.16
C ILE A 185 -20.41 33.84 -7.66
N TRP A 186 -21.68 33.68 -8.02
CA TRP A 186 -22.16 33.68 -9.40
C TRP A 186 -22.95 34.96 -9.69
N GLY A 187 -23.30 35.16 -10.96
CA GLY A 187 -24.03 36.31 -11.45
C GLY A 187 -24.48 36.11 -12.90
N GLY A 188 -24.64 37.22 -13.62
CA GLY A 188 -25.28 37.22 -14.93
C GLY A 188 -26.80 37.12 -14.85
N ASN A 189 -27.48 37.27 -15.98
CA ASN A 189 -28.94 37.39 -16.04
C ASN A 189 -29.71 36.11 -15.66
N ASP A 190 -29.03 34.95 -15.59
CA ASP A 190 -29.61 33.67 -15.17
C ASP A 190 -28.80 32.98 -14.05
N GLY A 191 -27.88 33.71 -13.40
CA GLY A 191 -27.05 33.19 -12.32
C GLY A 191 -26.00 32.15 -12.74
N SER A 192 -25.70 31.98 -14.04
CA SER A 192 -24.75 30.97 -14.53
C SER A 192 -23.37 31.48 -14.93
N ASP A 193 -23.14 32.80 -14.86
CA ASP A 193 -21.82 33.40 -15.08
C ASP A 193 -21.06 33.44 -13.74
N LEU A 194 -19.83 32.95 -13.69
CA LEU A 194 -19.02 33.01 -12.47
C LEU A 194 -18.58 34.47 -12.23
N ALA A 195 -18.82 35.00 -11.02
CA ALA A 195 -18.47 36.37 -10.67
C ALA A 195 -17.20 36.45 -9.79
N SER A 196 -16.98 35.47 -8.90
CA SER A 196 -15.71 35.31 -8.20
C SER A 196 -14.64 34.67 -9.12
N HIS A 197 -13.44 34.37 -8.61
CA HIS A 197 -12.36 33.71 -9.37
C HIS A 197 -11.99 34.39 -10.70
N SER A 198 -12.09 35.73 -10.79
CA SER A 198 -11.93 36.49 -12.05
C SER A 198 -12.87 36.07 -13.20
N GLY A 199 -14.00 35.44 -12.89
CA GLY A 199 -14.93 34.86 -13.87
C GLY A 199 -14.40 33.62 -14.59
N GLN A 200 -13.40 32.94 -14.04
CA GLN A 200 -12.70 31.84 -14.70
C GLN A 200 -12.91 30.52 -13.96
N VAL A 201 -13.83 29.69 -14.48
CA VAL A 201 -14.19 28.37 -13.89
C VAL A 201 -12.97 27.45 -13.70
N HIS A 202 -11.94 27.56 -14.55
CA HIS A 202 -10.71 26.78 -14.38
C HIS A 202 -9.92 27.15 -13.11
N LYS A 203 -10.06 28.38 -12.59
CA LYS A 203 -9.48 28.80 -11.30
C LYS A 203 -10.25 28.23 -10.12
N LEU A 204 -11.58 28.26 -10.18
CA LEU A 204 -12.46 27.58 -9.21
C LEU A 204 -12.10 26.08 -9.14
N LEU A 205 -12.07 25.40 -10.28
CA LEU A 205 -11.70 23.98 -10.34
C LEU A 205 -10.24 23.71 -9.93
N TYR A 206 -9.32 24.67 -10.14
CA TYR A 206 -7.97 24.58 -9.60
C TYR A 206 -7.96 24.67 -8.06
N GLN A 207 -8.75 25.54 -7.45
CA GLN A 207 -8.87 25.67 -5.99
C GLN A 207 -9.64 24.50 -5.35
N ILE A 208 -10.67 23.97 -6.01
CA ILE A 208 -11.32 22.69 -5.64
C ILE A 208 -10.27 21.57 -5.60
N ARG A 209 -9.37 21.52 -6.59
CA ARG A 209 -8.27 20.54 -6.65
C ARG A 209 -7.11 20.84 -5.70
N GLN A 210 -6.93 22.08 -5.23
CA GLN A 210 -6.06 22.33 -4.07
C GLN A 210 -6.64 21.69 -2.80
N CYS A 211 -7.96 21.63 -2.67
CA CYS A 211 -8.64 20.92 -1.57
C CYS A 211 -8.78 19.39 -1.82
N ASP A 212 -8.02 18.82 -2.76
CA ASP A 212 -8.19 17.44 -3.26
C ASP A 212 -6.87 16.64 -3.18
N ASP A 213 -6.41 16.46 -1.94
CA ASP A 213 -5.12 15.84 -1.62
C ASP A 213 -5.01 14.36 -2.08
N THR A 214 -6.13 13.73 -2.45
CA THR A 214 -6.21 12.35 -2.99
C THR A 214 -6.74 12.27 -4.42
N HIS A 215 -6.87 13.40 -5.12
CA HIS A 215 -7.25 13.51 -6.53
C HIS A 215 -8.62 12.90 -6.89
N GLN A 216 -9.56 12.97 -5.95
CA GLN A 216 -10.94 12.50 -6.05
C GLN A 216 -11.69 13.10 -7.25
N ALA A 217 -11.36 14.34 -7.66
CA ALA A 217 -11.95 14.98 -8.84
C ALA A 217 -11.53 14.32 -10.16
N LEU A 218 -10.48 13.48 -10.14
CA LEU A 218 -9.96 12.74 -11.29
C LEU A 218 -10.25 11.24 -11.21
N GLU A 219 -10.83 10.75 -10.11
CA GLU A 219 -11.17 9.33 -9.92
C GLU A 219 -12.58 9.00 -10.43
N PRO A 220 -12.78 8.13 -11.44
CA PRO A 220 -14.12 7.76 -11.89
C PRO A 220 -15.00 7.26 -10.73
N LEU A 221 -16.23 7.76 -10.71
CA LEU A 221 -17.26 7.42 -9.72
C LEU A 221 -18.27 6.49 -10.40
N SER A 222 -18.29 5.20 -10.05
CA SER A 222 -19.40 4.34 -10.45
C SER A 222 -20.63 4.59 -9.57
N TYR A 223 -21.81 4.20 -10.06
CA TYR A 223 -23.04 4.19 -9.24
C TYR A 223 -22.86 3.38 -7.93
N ASN A 224 -22.08 2.29 -7.95
CA ASN A 224 -21.81 1.50 -6.75
C ASN A 224 -20.94 2.23 -5.75
N ASP A 225 -19.94 3.00 -6.21
CA ASP A 225 -19.10 3.84 -5.33
C ASP A 225 -19.95 4.92 -4.65
N LEU A 226 -20.86 5.57 -5.38
CA LEU A 226 -21.76 6.59 -4.84
C LEU A 226 -22.68 6.02 -3.73
N VAL A 227 -23.18 4.80 -3.92
CA VAL A 227 -23.99 4.09 -2.92
C VAL A 227 -23.15 3.67 -1.70
N GLN A 228 -21.89 3.24 -1.90
CA GLN A 228 -20.97 2.97 -0.78
C GLN A 228 -20.59 4.26 -0.03
N GLU A 229 -20.44 5.38 -0.72
CA GLU A 229 -20.09 6.66 -0.10
C GLU A 229 -21.22 7.14 0.83
N LEU A 230 -22.48 7.03 0.41
CA LEU A 230 -23.64 7.22 1.30
C LEU A 230 -23.60 6.27 2.53
N GLY A 231 -23.12 5.04 2.31
CA GLY A 231 -22.87 4.06 3.37
C GLY A 231 -21.77 4.49 4.36
N ASN A 232 -20.79 5.29 3.92
CA ASN A 232 -19.60 5.67 4.69
C ASN A 232 -19.65 7.10 5.28
N GLN A 233 -20.47 8.00 4.73
CA GLN A 233 -20.57 9.39 5.19
C GLN A 233 -20.95 9.52 6.68
N GLY A 234 -20.41 10.57 7.31
CA GLY A 234 -20.71 11.00 8.67
C GLY A 234 -21.00 12.51 8.69
N PHE A 235 -21.90 12.90 9.60
CA PHE A 235 -22.56 14.21 9.69
C PHE A 235 -23.45 14.60 8.49
N MET A 236 -24.65 15.08 8.80
CA MET A 236 -25.57 15.70 7.84
C MET A 236 -25.21 17.19 7.73
N TYR A 237 -25.16 17.72 6.51
CA TYR A 237 -24.98 19.15 6.27
C TYR A 237 -26.35 19.79 6.04
N GLU A 238 -26.88 20.46 7.06
CA GLU A 238 -28.05 21.33 6.93
C GLU A 238 -27.62 22.64 6.25
N ASN A 239 -28.51 23.26 5.44
CA ASN A 239 -28.28 24.48 4.65
C ASN A 239 -27.48 24.32 3.33
N TYR A 240 -27.78 23.30 2.51
CA TYR A 240 -27.15 23.08 1.19
C TYR A 240 -28.15 22.79 0.05
N ASP A 241 -29.38 23.21 0.25
CA ASP A 241 -30.62 22.74 -0.35
C ASP A 241 -30.80 23.15 -1.83
N ALA A 242 -29.90 22.70 -2.71
CA ALA A 242 -29.84 23.13 -4.12
C ALA A 242 -31.07 22.72 -4.96
N LEU A 243 -31.73 21.62 -4.59
CA LEU A 243 -32.98 21.12 -5.18
C LEU A 243 -33.85 20.48 -4.10
N VAL A 244 -35.10 20.94 -3.96
CA VAL A 244 -36.17 20.29 -3.18
C VAL A 244 -37.16 19.64 -4.13
N VAL A 245 -37.41 18.33 -3.96
CA VAL A 245 -38.23 17.53 -4.88
C VAL A 245 -38.97 16.41 -4.13
N GLU A 246 -40.29 16.30 -4.28
CA GLU A 246 -41.04 15.13 -3.80
C GLU A 246 -40.50 13.81 -4.37
N TYR A 247 -40.39 12.77 -3.55
CA TYR A 247 -39.80 11.48 -3.92
C TYR A 247 -40.45 10.86 -5.19
N ASN A 248 -41.79 10.94 -5.33
CA ASN A 248 -42.51 10.48 -6.52
C ASN A 248 -42.10 11.19 -7.83
N LYS A 249 -41.59 12.43 -7.74
CA LYS A 249 -41.15 13.25 -8.87
C LYS A 249 -39.64 13.15 -9.09
N LEU A 250 -38.87 12.57 -8.17
CA LEU A 250 -37.40 12.58 -8.19
C LEU A 250 -36.80 11.99 -9.48
N GLU A 251 -37.26 10.82 -9.92
CA GLU A 251 -36.79 10.20 -11.18
C GLU A 251 -37.14 11.06 -12.41
N LYS A 252 -38.35 11.65 -12.43
CA LYS A 252 -38.79 12.55 -13.51
C LYS A 252 -37.99 13.85 -13.51
N LYS A 253 -37.65 14.40 -12.34
CA LYS A 253 -36.83 15.60 -12.15
C LYS A 253 -35.37 15.35 -12.51
N ALA A 254 -34.82 14.19 -12.18
CA ALA A 254 -33.49 13.76 -12.59
C ALA A 254 -33.38 13.64 -14.12
N LYS A 255 -34.40 13.07 -14.80
CA LYS A 255 -34.49 13.05 -16.26
C LYS A 255 -34.66 14.44 -16.88
N GLN A 256 -35.41 15.34 -16.23
CA GLN A 256 -35.48 16.76 -16.64
C GLN A 256 -34.13 17.47 -16.47
N LEU A 257 -33.40 17.22 -15.38
CA LEU A 257 -32.04 17.76 -15.18
C LEU A 257 -31.09 17.24 -16.27
N LEU A 258 -31.12 15.94 -16.58
CA LEU A 258 -30.32 15.34 -17.66
C LEU A 258 -30.55 16.06 -19.01
N MET A 259 -31.81 16.27 -19.41
CA MET A 259 -32.16 16.99 -20.64
C MET A 259 -31.66 18.44 -20.64
N VAL A 260 -31.66 19.12 -19.50
CA VAL A 260 -31.21 20.51 -19.38
C VAL A 260 -29.67 20.60 -19.32
N MET A 261 -28.99 19.60 -18.75
CA MET A 261 -27.53 19.46 -18.83
C MET A 261 -27.06 19.13 -20.26
N GLN A 262 -27.78 18.25 -20.97
CA GLN A 262 -27.54 17.99 -22.41
C GLN A 262 -27.71 19.25 -23.26
N GLY A 263 -28.65 20.13 -22.90
CA GLY A 263 -28.82 21.46 -23.52
C GLY A 263 -27.86 22.55 -23.03
N ALA A 264 -26.98 22.25 -22.07
CA ALA A 264 -25.93 23.14 -21.57
C ALA A 264 -24.50 22.67 -21.94
N ALA A 265 -24.37 21.40 -22.35
CA ALA A 265 -23.14 20.75 -22.77
C ALA A 265 -22.59 21.29 -24.11
N SER A 266 -21.27 21.45 -24.19
CA SER A 266 -20.55 21.79 -25.42
C SER A 266 -19.60 20.67 -25.86
N SER A 267 -18.65 20.25 -25.02
CA SER A 267 -17.62 19.25 -25.35
C SER A 267 -17.81 17.88 -24.68
N VAL A 268 -18.41 17.83 -23.48
CA VAL A 268 -18.72 16.59 -22.73
C VAL A 268 -20.22 16.50 -22.56
N LYS A 269 -20.83 15.35 -22.88
CA LYS A 269 -22.29 15.17 -22.91
C LYS A 269 -22.76 14.20 -21.83
N PRO A 270 -23.77 14.59 -21.03
CA PRO A 270 -24.49 13.64 -20.19
C PRO A 270 -25.24 12.61 -21.03
N ILE A 271 -24.94 11.32 -20.84
CA ILE A 271 -25.55 10.21 -21.59
C ILE A 271 -26.64 9.48 -20.80
N GLY A 272 -26.55 9.45 -19.47
CA GLY A 272 -27.44 8.65 -18.62
C GLY A 272 -27.74 9.29 -17.26
N VAL A 273 -28.83 8.87 -16.65
CA VAL A 273 -29.13 9.16 -15.24
C VAL A 273 -29.78 7.96 -14.55
N THR A 274 -29.22 7.57 -13.40
CA THR A 274 -29.71 6.48 -12.54
C THR A 274 -30.06 7.04 -11.18
N VAL A 275 -31.32 6.90 -10.76
CA VAL A 275 -31.77 7.24 -9.39
C VAL A 275 -31.82 5.95 -8.56
N GLY A 276 -31.18 5.99 -7.39
CA GLY A 276 -31.08 4.86 -6.49
C GLY A 276 -32.35 4.59 -5.69
N LYS A 277 -32.35 3.45 -4.97
CA LYS A 277 -33.42 3.12 -4.01
C LYS A 277 -33.18 3.84 -2.67
N PRO A 278 -34.23 4.11 -1.88
CA PRO A 278 -34.09 4.66 -0.54
C PRO A 278 -33.21 3.80 0.39
N LEU A 279 -32.30 4.46 1.10
CA LEU A 279 -31.36 3.85 2.05
C LEU A 279 -31.40 4.62 3.37
N THR A 280 -31.60 3.92 4.49
CA THR A 280 -31.67 4.54 5.82
C THR A 280 -30.27 4.65 6.43
N LYS A 281 -29.84 5.87 6.78
CA LYS A 281 -28.53 6.20 7.35
C LYS A 281 -28.72 7.24 8.45
N GLY A 282 -28.19 6.97 9.65
CA GLY A 282 -28.36 7.87 10.81
C GLY A 282 -29.82 8.04 11.30
N GLY A 283 -30.74 7.16 10.88
CA GLY A 283 -32.18 7.28 11.12
C GLY A 283 -32.94 8.01 10.01
N VAL A 284 -32.25 8.82 9.20
CA VAL A 284 -32.81 9.54 8.04
C VAL A 284 -32.81 8.66 6.80
N ALA A 285 -33.82 8.82 5.94
CA ALA A 285 -33.89 8.13 4.67
C ALA A 285 -33.28 8.99 3.53
N ASN A 286 -32.42 8.38 2.73
CA ASN A 286 -31.60 9.05 1.72
C ASN A 286 -31.76 8.37 0.36
N VAL A 287 -31.57 9.13 -0.73
CA VAL A 287 -31.59 8.67 -2.12
C VAL A 287 -30.42 9.31 -2.88
N VAL A 288 -29.85 8.62 -3.85
CA VAL A 288 -28.80 9.17 -4.73
C VAL A 288 -29.27 9.27 -6.18
N ALA A 289 -28.77 10.26 -6.92
CA ALA A 289 -28.85 10.31 -8.37
C ALA A 289 -27.43 10.37 -8.95
N TRP A 290 -27.17 9.54 -9.96
CA TRP A 290 -25.88 9.42 -10.64
C TRP A 290 -26.07 9.76 -12.11
N PHE A 291 -25.34 10.78 -12.59
CA PHE A 291 -25.37 11.27 -13.98
C PHE A 291 -24.07 10.88 -14.67
N GLU A 292 -24.19 10.19 -15.80
CA GLU A 292 -23.05 9.62 -16.56
C GLU A 292 -22.69 10.53 -17.74
N MET A 293 -21.39 10.72 -18.00
CA MET A 293 -20.86 11.52 -19.12
C MET A 293 -20.21 10.62 -20.19
N ASP A 294 -20.20 11.07 -21.45
CA ASP A 294 -19.57 10.36 -22.58
C ASP A 294 -18.05 10.23 -22.49
N ASP A 295 -17.38 11.02 -21.65
CA ASP A 295 -15.94 10.92 -21.36
C ASP A 295 -15.60 10.02 -20.16
N GLY A 296 -16.61 9.40 -19.53
CA GLY A 296 -16.46 8.55 -18.34
C GLY A 296 -16.42 9.31 -17.01
N GLN A 297 -16.55 10.64 -17.00
CA GLN A 297 -16.85 11.37 -15.77
C GLN A 297 -18.26 11.06 -15.27
N ALA A 298 -18.51 11.30 -13.98
CA ALA A 298 -19.86 11.27 -13.44
C ALA A 298 -20.15 12.42 -12.47
N VAL A 299 -21.41 12.80 -12.35
CA VAL A 299 -21.90 13.72 -11.31
C VAL A 299 -22.84 12.97 -10.39
N GLY A 300 -22.51 12.92 -9.10
CA GLY A 300 -23.33 12.32 -8.06
C GLY A 300 -24.08 13.37 -7.26
N VAL A 301 -25.32 13.09 -6.90
CA VAL A 301 -26.17 13.95 -6.07
C VAL A 301 -26.77 13.13 -4.94
N PHE A 302 -26.62 13.59 -3.71
CA PHE A 302 -27.18 12.95 -2.52
C PHE A 302 -28.38 13.76 -2.02
N PHE A 303 -29.50 13.08 -1.79
CA PHE A 303 -30.73 13.64 -1.27
C PHE A 303 -31.11 12.99 0.06
N HIS A 304 -31.69 13.76 0.98
CA HIS A 304 -32.29 13.25 2.22
C HIS A 304 -33.72 13.75 2.41
N ASN A 305 -34.54 13.02 3.17
CA ASN A 305 -35.80 13.53 3.70
C ASN A 305 -35.49 14.49 4.89
N PRO A 306 -36.05 15.72 4.95
CA PRO A 306 -35.86 16.62 6.09
C PRO A 306 -36.53 16.11 7.38
N ASP A 307 -37.60 15.33 7.28
CA ASP A 307 -38.20 14.66 8.43
C ASP A 307 -37.30 13.52 8.91
N LYS A 308 -36.90 13.59 10.19
CA LYS A 308 -36.00 12.65 10.86
C LYS A 308 -36.76 11.48 11.52
N THR A 309 -38.08 11.42 11.33
CA THR A 309 -39.01 10.46 11.94
C THR A 309 -39.35 9.22 11.08
N PRO A 310 -39.46 9.29 9.73
CA PRO A 310 -39.92 8.17 8.91
C PRO A 310 -38.85 7.09 8.69
N LYS A 311 -39.13 5.86 9.12
CA LYS A 311 -38.32 4.67 8.79
C LYS A 311 -38.49 4.18 7.33
N LYS A 312 -39.34 4.85 6.54
CA LYS A 312 -39.64 4.62 5.12
C LYS A 312 -40.04 5.96 4.50
N ILE A 313 -39.68 6.16 3.23
CA ILE A 313 -40.09 7.33 2.45
C ILE A 313 -41.49 7.10 1.88
N ASP A 314 -42.42 8.03 2.07
CA ASP A 314 -43.69 8.09 1.35
C ASP A 314 -43.50 8.68 -0.06
N PRO A 315 -44.25 8.28 -1.09
CA PRO A 315 -44.23 8.95 -2.39
C PRO A 315 -44.31 10.49 -2.34
N MET A 316 -45.00 11.10 -1.37
CA MET A 316 -45.15 12.56 -1.26
C MET A 316 -44.06 13.25 -0.41
N ASP A 317 -43.16 12.50 0.23
CA ASP A 317 -42.08 13.09 1.05
C ASP A 317 -41.16 13.98 0.22
N GLU A 318 -40.75 15.12 0.77
CA GLU A 318 -39.75 15.99 0.16
C GLU A 318 -38.34 15.39 0.28
N MET A 319 -37.57 15.47 -0.81
CA MET A 319 -36.17 15.08 -0.88
C MET A 319 -35.32 16.31 -1.19
N ILE A 320 -34.43 16.65 -0.27
CA ILE A 320 -33.54 17.81 -0.34
C ILE A 320 -32.14 17.34 -0.75
N SER A 321 -31.57 17.90 -1.83
CA SER A 321 -30.17 17.62 -2.19
C SER A 321 -29.23 18.35 -1.23
N TYR A 322 -28.40 17.62 -0.48
CA TYR A 322 -27.48 18.20 0.51
C TYR A 322 -26.00 18.12 0.11
N LYS A 323 -25.67 17.28 -0.90
CA LYS A 323 -24.30 17.11 -1.40
C LYS A 323 -24.30 16.82 -2.89
N TRP A 324 -23.35 17.42 -3.60
CA TRP A 324 -23.06 17.19 -5.01
C TRP A 324 -21.57 16.85 -5.18
N VAL A 325 -21.26 15.84 -5.98
CA VAL A 325 -19.89 15.43 -6.31
C VAL A 325 -19.66 15.44 -7.81
N LEU A 326 -18.50 15.94 -8.24
CA LEU A 326 -17.93 15.67 -9.56
C LEU A 326 -16.90 14.57 -9.35
N ASN A 327 -17.10 13.45 -10.02
CA ASN A 327 -16.34 12.24 -9.75
C ASN A 327 -16.44 11.93 -8.24
N LYS A 328 -15.33 11.71 -7.51
CA LYS A 328 -15.39 11.48 -6.05
C LYS A 328 -15.23 12.77 -5.21
N LYS A 329 -15.07 13.96 -5.82
CA LYS A 329 -14.82 15.23 -5.09
C LYS A 329 -16.10 16.04 -4.91
N ASP A 330 -16.29 16.54 -3.70
CA ASP A 330 -17.37 17.48 -3.36
C ASP A 330 -17.26 18.79 -4.16
N ILE A 331 -18.37 19.18 -4.79
CA ILE A 331 -18.54 20.44 -5.53
C ILE A 331 -19.83 21.19 -5.10
N THR A 332 -20.42 20.85 -3.96
CA THR A 332 -21.73 21.36 -3.50
C THR A 332 -21.78 22.89 -3.47
N ILE A 333 -20.66 23.53 -3.12
CA ILE A 333 -20.49 24.99 -3.13
C ILE A 333 -20.74 25.66 -4.50
N ALA A 334 -20.57 24.93 -5.62
CA ALA A 334 -20.87 25.46 -6.95
C ALA A 334 -22.39 25.59 -7.21
N VAL A 335 -23.22 24.82 -6.52
CA VAL A 335 -24.68 24.77 -6.67
C VAL A 335 -25.42 25.12 -5.37
N ALA A 336 -24.73 25.69 -4.39
CA ALA A 336 -25.33 26.13 -3.14
C ALA A 336 -26.37 27.26 -3.37
N PRO A 337 -27.49 27.29 -2.63
CA PRO A 337 -28.47 28.37 -2.70
C PRO A 337 -27.87 29.76 -2.42
N GLU A 338 -28.33 30.77 -3.16
CA GLU A 338 -27.88 32.16 -2.99
C GLU A 338 -28.92 32.98 -2.23
N GLN A 339 -28.50 33.63 -1.15
CA GLN A 339 -29.37 34.43 -0.27
C GLN A 339 -30.57 33.64 0.31
N GLY A 340 -30.45 32.32 0.47
CA GLY A 340 -31.53 31.45 0.93
C GLY A 340 -32.66 31.27 -0.09
N LYS A 341 -32.34 31.30 -1.40
CA LYS A 341 -33.29 31.03 -2.49
C LYS A 341 -32.79 29.86 -3.34
N ASP A 342 -33.69 28.92 -3.59
CA ASP A 342 -33.48 27.75 -4.45
C ASP A 342 -32.95 28.14 -5.84
N LEU A 343 -32.01 27.37 -6.35
CA LEU A 343 -31.48 27.59 -7.70
C LEU A 343 -32.42 27.01 -8.76
N ILE A 344 -32.62 27.75 -9.85
CA ILE A 344 -33.36 27.25 -11.01
C ILE A 344 -32.57 26.09 -11.62
N ILE A 345 -33.25 24.97 -11.93
CA ILE A 345 -32.65 23.73 -12.48
C ILE A 345 -31.73 23.96 -13.71
N ARG A 346 -31.99 25.00 -14.51
CA ARG A 346 -31.14 25.43 -15.64
C ARG A 346 -29.81 26.05 -15.19
N THR A 347 -29.85 26.86 -14.13
CA THR A 347 -28.67 27.47 -13.51
C THR A 347 -27.79 26.39 -12.89
N VAL A 348 -28.39 25.47 -12.12
CA VAL A 348 -27.71 24.26 -11.58
C VAL A 348 -27.03 23.48 -12.71
N ALA A 349 -27.78 23.09 -13.75
CA ALA A 349 -27.25 22.33 -14.89
C ALA A 349 -26.05 23.00 -15.56
N LYS A 350 -26.11 24.31 -15.81
CA LYS A 350 -25.00 25.07 -16.41
C LYS A 350 -23.76 25.09 -15.52
N ARG A 351 -23.89 25.41 -14.23
CA ARG A 351 -22.76 25.48 -13.28
C ARG A 351 -22.06 24.12 -13.16
N ILE A 352 -22.82 23.03 -13.14
CA ILE A 352 -22.29 21.66 -13.17
C ILE A 352 -21.55 21.37 -14.48
N MET A 353 -22.16 21.62 -15.64
CA MET A 353 -21.51 21.30 -16.92
C MET A 353 -20.23 22.10 -17.14
N GLN A 354 -20.18 23.37 -16.75
CA GLN A 354 -18.95 24.17 -16.80
C GLN A 354 -17.80 23.54 -16.00
N LEU A 355 -18.07 22.89 -14.85
CA LEU A 355 -17.05 22.18 -14.06
C LEU A 355 -16.62 20.86 -14.73
N VAL A 356 -17.58 20.07 -15.22
CA VAL A 356 -17.32 18.82 -15.97
C VAL A 356 -16.40 19.10 -17.16
N GLU A 357 -16.73 20.10 -17.97
CA GLU A 357 -15.97 20.49 -19.17
C GLU A 357 -14.57 21.02 -18.87
N LYS A 358 -14.36 21.74 -17.76
CA LYS A 358 -13.01 22.20 -17.37
C LYS A 358 -12.19 21.14 -16.62
N ASN A 359 -12.80 20.00 -16.31
CA ASN A 359 -12.10 18.85 -15.73
C ASN A 359 -11.68 17.81 -16.78
N HIS A 360 -12.44 17.70 -17.88
CA HIS A 360 -12.25 16.80 -19.02
C HIS A 360 -10.77 16.49 -19.34
N ASP A 361 -10.00 17.49 -19.79
CA ASP A 361 -8.60 17.32 -20.24
C ASP A 361 -7.72 16.61 -19.21
N ARG A 362 -7.95 16.87 -17.91
CA ARG A 362 -7.19 16.26 -16.81
C ARG A 362 -7.77 14.92 -16.38
N PHE A 363 -9.08 14.72 -16.47
CA PHE A 363 -9.72 13.44 -16.19
C PHE A 363 -9.34 12.39 -17.23
N VAL A 364 -9.45 12.72 -18.52
CA VAL A 364 -9.07 11.84 -19.63
C VAL A 364 -7.60 11.50 -19.55
N LYS A 365 -6.72 12.48 -19.30
CA LYS A 365 -5.29 12.23 -19.10
C LYS A 365 -5.05 11.30 -17.90
N ALA A 366 -5.55 11.65 -16.71
CA ALA A 366 -5.27 10.89 -15.48
C ALA A 366 -5.79 9.44 -15.55
N ASN A 367 -6.89 9.18 -16.26
CA ASN A 367 -7.44 7.83 -16.40
C ASN A 367 -6.82 7.04 -17.57
N GLY A 368 -6.33 7.71 -18.62
CA GLY A 368 -5.41 7.09 -19.59
C GLY A 368 -4.09 6.67 -18.93
N ASP A 369 -3.49 7.56 -18.14
CA ASP A 369 -2.27 7.30 -17.35
C ASP A 369 -2.50 6.14 -16.36
N LYS A 370 -3.65 6.12 -15.64
CA LYS A 370 -4.02 5.00 -14.75
C LYS A 370 -4.30 3.68 -15.49
N ALA A 371 -4.91 3.70 -16.68
CA ALA A 371 -5.14 2.47 -17.44
C ALA A 371 -3.81 1.80 -17.84
N ALA A 372 -2.83 2.59 -18.27
CA ALA A 372 -1.48 2.11 -18.54
C ALA A 372 -0.77 1.61 -17.27
N LEU A 373 -0.92 2.32 -16.14
CA LEU A 373 -0.35 1.91 -14.84
C LEU A 373 -0.94 0.58 -14.35
N ASN A 374 -2.27 0.42 -14.41
CA ASN A 374 -2.97 -0.79 -13.98
C ASN A 374 -2.57 -2.01 -14.83
N GLN A 375 -2.37 -1.82 -16.14
CA GLN A 375 -1.84 -2.88 -17.01
C GLN A 375 -0.40 -3.24 -16.60
N ALA A 376 0.46 -2.24 -16.38
CA ALA A 376 1.83 -2.48 -15.94
C ALA A 376 1.90 -3.20 -14.58
N GLU A 377 0.98 -2.93 -13.64
CA GLU A 377 0.88 -3.61 -12.34
C GLU A 377 0.43 -5.08 -12.48
N GLN A 378 -0.53 -5.36 -13.36
CA GLN A 378 -0.94 -6.72 -13.70
C GLN A 378 0.21 -7.51 -14.35
N ASP A 379 0.90 -6.92 -15.32
CA ASP A 379 2.09 -7.50 -15.95
C ASP A 379 3.22 -7.77 -14.93
N LEU A 380 3.40 -6.87 -13.95
CA LEU A 380 4.39 -7.05 -12.89
C LEU A 380 3.99 -8.18 -11.94
N THR A 381 2.70 -8.29 -11.59
CA THR A 381 2.17 -9.35 -10.73
C THR A 381 2.29 -10.71 -11.39
N ALA A 382 2.03 -10.81 -12.70
CA ALA A 382 2.26 -12.02 -13.48
C ALA A 382 3.75 -12.44 -13.44
N LYS A 383 4.67 -11.50 -13.67
CA LYS A 383 6.14 -11.73 -13.58
C LYS A 383 6.61 -12.10 -12.17
N VAL A 384 5.95 -11.61 -11.13
CA VAL A 384 6.21 -12.01 -9.74
C VAL A 384 5.75 -13.44 -9.49
N ALA A 385 4.55 -13.82 -9.93
CA ALA A 385 4.04 -15.19 -9.80
C ALA A 385 4.90 -16.20 -10.58
N GLU A 386 5.31 -15.86 -11.81
CA GLU A 386 6.27 -16.63 -12.62
C GLU A 386 7.58 -16.86 -11.85
N LYS A 387 8.23 -15.79 -11.39
CA LYS A 387 9.50 -15.90 -10.66
C LYS A 387 9.37 -16.62 -9.31
N GLN A 388 8.21 -16.57 -8.65
CA GLN A 388 7.92 -17.37 -7.47
C GLN A 388 7.83 -18.87 -7.81
N ALA A 389 7.22 -19.23 -8.95
CA ALA A 389 7.21 -20.61 -9.43
C ALA A 389 8.62 -21.11 -9.80
N THR A 390 9.42 -20.31 -10.50
CA THR A 390 10.83 -20.63 -10.80
C THR A 390 11.66 -20.79 -9.53
N LEU A 391 11.52 -19.88 -8.57
CA LEU A 391 12.24 -19.92 -7.30
C LEU A 391 11.87 -21.17 -6.49
N LYS A 392 10.59 -21.57 -6.49
CA LYS A 392 10.15 -22.82 -5.87
C LYS A 392 10.77 -24.04 -6.58
N GLY A 393 10.73 -24.10 -7.91
CA GLY A 393 11.34 -25.19 -8.68
C GLY A 393 12.84 -25.36 -8.36
N LEU A 394 13.57 -24.24 -8.30
CA LEU A 394 14.98 -24.24 -7.89
C LEU A 394 15.20 -24.65 -6.43
N GLN A 395 14.26 -24.37 -5.51
CA GLN A 395 14.31 -24.88 -4.14
C GLN A 395 14.06 -26.39 -4.08
N ASP A 396 13.08 -26.89 -4.83
CA ASP A 396 12.76 -28.33 -4.95
C ASP A 396 13.97 -29.09 -5.56
N ASP A 397 14.61 -28.54 -6.61
CA ASP A 397 15.85 -29.06 -7.20
C ASP A 397 17.04 -29.06 -6.23
N VAL A 398 17.24 -27.95 -5.48
CA VAL A 398 18.30 -27.87 -4.45
C VAL A 398 18.08 -28.89 -3.34
N ALA A 399 16.83 -29.11 -2.91
CA ALA A 399 16.50 -30.16 -1.94
C ALA A 399 16.78 -31.55 -2.50
N ALA A 400 16.42 -31.83 -3.76
CA ALA A 400 16.71 -33.10 -4.42
C ALA A 400 18.22 -33.35 -4.60
N LEU A 401 19.00 -32.31 -4.90
CA LEU A 401 20.47 -32.39 -4.99
C LEU A 401 21.12 -32.58 -3.61
N GLN A 402 20.59 -31.95 -2.56
CA GLN A 402 21.03 -32.17 -1.17
C GLN A 402 20.72 -33.60 -0.71
N ALA A 403 19.55 -34.15 -1.04
CA ALA A 403 19.21 -35.54 -0.76
C ALA A 403 20.16 -36.52 -1.46
N LYS A 404 20.37 -36.37 -2.78
CA LYS A 404 21.33 -37.18 -3.55
C LYS A 404 22.76 -37.05 -3.03
N LYS A 405 23.16 -35.88 -2.53
CA LYS A 405 24.45 -35.72 -1.85
C LYS A 405 24.49 -36.51 -0.55
N ALA A 406 23.47 -36.39 0.31
CA ALA A 406 23.41 -37.13 1.57
C ALA A 406 23.41 -38.66 1.36
N GLU A 407 22.70 -39.15 0.33
CA GLU A 407 22.74 -40.57 -0.09
C GLU A 407 24.16 -40.99 -0.50
N LYS A 408 24.86 -40.18 -1.31
CA LYS A 408 26.23 -40.46 -1.74
C LYS A 408 27.22 -40.41 -0.58
N ASP A 409 27.12 -39.43 0.30
CA ASP A 409 27.97 -39.28 1.48
C ASP A 409 27.74 -40.47 2.45
N ALA A 410 26.49 -40.91 2.63
CA ALA A 410 26.15 -42.09 3.43
C ALA A 410 26.65 -43.41 2.80
N PHE A 411 26.50 -43.59 1.48
CA PHE A 411 27.03 -44.73 0.75
C PHE A 411 28.56 -44.83 0.87
N THR A 412 29.24 -43.67 0.84
CA THR A 412 30.70 -43.57 1.02
C THR A 412 31.14 -43.91 2.46
N LEU A 413 30.27 -43.70 3.46
CA LEU A 413 30.54 -44.06 4.87
C LEU A 413 30.18 -45.51 5.24
N GLN A 414 29.28 -46.16 4.50
CA GLN A 414 28.93 -47.58 4.70
C GLN A 414 29.82 -48.54 3.89
N ALA A 415 30.54 -48.04 2.88
CA ALA A 415 31.49 -48.81 2.12
C ALA A 415 32.80 -49.05 2.92
N GLN A 416 32.86 -50.22 3.57
CA GLN A 416 34.05 -50.83 4.21
C GLN A 416 34.47 -50.22 5.57
N THR A 417 34.05 -50.86 6.67
CA THR A 417 34.93 -50.90 7.85
C THR A 417 35.99 -51.98 7.65
N GLU A 418 37.17 -51.78 8.23
CA GLU A 418 38.27 -52.75 8.13
C GLU A 418 37.92 -54.12 8.76
N ALA A 419 36.98 -54.13 9.72
CA ALA A 419 36.50 -55.36 10.36
C ALA A 419 35.67 -56.23 9.40
N ASP A 420 34.76 -55.62 8.62
CA ASP A 420 33.91 -56.33 7.66
C ASP A 420 34.72 -57.00 6.55
N LEU A 421 35.81 -56.35 6.12
CA LEU A 421 36.75 -56.90 5.14
C LEU A 421 37.47 -58.13 5.69
N ARG A 422 38.12 -58.02 6.86
CA ARG A 422 38.83 -59.15 7.49
C ARG A 422 37.90 -60.32 7.79
N GLN A 423 36.65 -60.07 8.19
CA GLN A 423 35.68 -61.14 8.43
C GLN A 423 35.34 -61.88 7.12
N ARG A 424 35.07 -61.16 6.02
CA ARG A 424 34.80 -61.79 4.72
C ARG A 424 36.00 -62.53 4.15
N GLU A 425 37.22 -62.04 4.36
CA GLU A 425 38.44 -62.75 3.97
C GLU A 425 38.60 -64.07 4.74
N ALA A 426 38.34 -64.08 6.06
CA ALA A 426 38.36 -65.29 6.87
C ALA A 426 37.25 -66.29 6.47
N GLU A 427 36.03 -65.81 6.22
CA GLU A 427 34.90 -66.64 5.75
C GLU A 427 35.18 -67.23 4.36
N ALA A 428 35.77 -66.46 3.44
CA ALA A 428 36.16 -66.93 2.10
C ALA A 428 37.28 -67.98 2.16
N GLN A 429 38.30 -67.78 2.99
CA GLN A 429 39.38 -68.76 3.19
C GLN A 429 38.86 -70.07 3.81
N ALA A 430 37.93 -69.99 4.77
CA ALA A 430 37.27 -71.16 5.34
C ALA A 430 36.44 -71.92 4.29
N ALA A 431 35.63 -71.23 3.50
CA ALA A 431 34.82 -71.82 2.44
C ALA A 431 35.67 -72.45 1.31
N GLU A 432 36.80 -71.85 0.96
CA GLU A 432 37.73 -72.44 -0.02
C GLU A 432 38.46 -73.68 0.52
N ALA A 433 38.88 -73.66 1.79
CA ALA A 433 39.45 -74.83 2.45
C ALA A 433 38.44 -75.99 2.53
N GLU A 434 37.17 -75.71 2.83
CA GLU A 434 36.11 -76.72 2.83
C GLU A 434 35.84 -77.24 1.41
N ARG A 435 35.73 -76.36 0.41
CA ARG A 435 35.54 -76.74 -1.01
C ARG A 435 36.65 -77.67 -1.49
N LEU A 436 37.91 -77.37 -1.15
CA LEU A 436 39.07 -78.21 -1.50
C LEU A 436 39.05 -79.57 -0.77
N ALA A 437 38.60 -79.62 0.47
CA ALA A 437 38.41 -80.88 1.21
C ALA A 437 37.29 -81.73 0.59
N GLN A 438 36.15 -81.12 0.23
CA GLN A 438 35.04 -81.79 -0.46
C GLN A 438 35.45 -82.27 -1.86
N GLU A 439 36.17 -81.46 -2.63
CA GLU A 439 36.67 -81.82 -3.97
C GLU A 439 37.68 -82.98 -3.90
N LYS A 440 38.56 -82.99 -2.88
CA LYS A 440 39.46 -84.12 -2.64
C LYS A 440 38.66 -85.40 -2.31
N ALA A 441 37.72 -85.33 -1.36
CA ALA A 441 36.89 -86.48 -1.00
C ALA A 441 36.07 -87.01 -2.21
N ALA A 442 35.61 -86.12 -3.08
CA ALA A 442 34.93 -86.49 -4.33
C ALA A 442 35.86 -87.18 -5.33
N LYS A 443 37.12 -86.73 -5.48
CA LYS A 443 38.14 -87.37 -6.33
C LYS A 443 38.57 -88.74 -5.78
N ASP A 444 38.83 -88.82 -4.48
CA ASP A 444 39.19 -90.07 -3.79
C ASP A 444 38.07 -91.12 -3.96
N LYS A 445 36.80 -90.70 -3.87
CA LYS A 445 35.65 -91.57 -4.17
C LYS A 445 35.54 -91.93 -5.66
N ALA A 446 35.66 -90.96 -6.57
CA ALA A 446 35.49 -91.19 -8.01
C ALA A 446 36.57 -92.12 -8.60
N GLN A 447 37.76 -92.18 -7.98
CA GLN A 447 38.77 -93.18 -8.33
C GLN A 447 38.33 -94.60 -7.89
N ALA A 448 37.86 -94.76 -6.66
CA ALA A 448 37.35 -96.05 -6.17
C ALA A 448 36.14 -96.57 -6.98
N ASP A 449 35.24 -95.68 -7.39
CA ASP A 449 34.11 -96.02 -8.26
C ASP A 449 34.56 -96.43 -9.69
N LYS A 450 35.68 -95.88 -10.20
CA LYS A 450 36.29 -96.30 -11.48
C LYS A 450 36.95 -97.66 -11.39
N ASP A 451 37.72 -97.92 -10.33
CA ASP A 451 38.43 -99.18 -10.13
C ASP A 451 37.46 -100.38 -9.98
N ALA A 452 36.19 -100.11 -9.63
CA ALA A 452 35.11 -101.09 -9.60
C ALA A 452 34.37 -101.29 -10.95
N ALA A 453 34.55 -100.37 -11.92
CA ALA A 453 33.75 -100.31 -13.15
C ALA A 453 34.43 -100.96 -14.37
N ASP A 454 35.76 -101.08 -14.41
CA ASP A 454 36.52 -101.66 -15.53
C ASP A 454 36.48 -103.21 -15.56
N PHE A 455 35.28 -103.78 -15.36
CA PHE A 455 35.08 -105.22 -15.15
C PHE A 455 33.75 -105.72 -15.73
N ARG A 456 33.72 -106.08 -17.04
CA ARG A 456 33.04 -107.30 -17.57
C ARG A 456 33.12 -107.55 -19.09
N LEU A 457 33.61 -108.75 -19.41
CA LEU A 457 33.07 -109.78 -20.32
C LEU A 457 32.02 -109.43 -21.42
N THR A 458 32.47 -109.53 -22.68
CA THR A 458 31.93 -110.33 -23.81
C THR A 458 30.40 -110.44 -24.09
N GLY A 459 30.01 -110.13 -25.34
CA GLY A 459 29.63 -111.18 -26.30
C GLY A 459 28.14 -111.45 -26.61
N SER A 460 27.50 -110.61 -27.44
CA SER A 460 26.31 -110.97 -28.24
C SER A 460 26.50 -110.50 -29.70
N ASN A 461 25.98 -111.26 -30.66
CA ASN A 461 26.19 -111.06 -32.11
C ASN A 461 24.86 -111.04 -32.91
N LEU A 462 23.74 -110.58 -32.35
CA LEU A 462 22.49 -110.42 -33.09
C LEU A 462 22.38 -109.01 -33.71
N PRO A 463 22.04 -108.87 -35.01
CA PRO A 463 21.98 -107.55 -35.68
C PRO A 463 21.00 -106.54 -35.07
N ALA A 464 20.00 -106.99 -34.30
CA ALA A 464 19.07 -106.11 -33.58
C ALA A 464 19.73 -105.42 -32.37
N ASP A 465 20.69 -106.08 -31.72
CA ASP A 465 21.36 -105.57 -30.51
C ASP A 465 22.37 -104.45 -30.84
N VAL A 466 22.95 -104.51 -32.05
CA VAL A 466 24.01 -103.58 -32.52
C VAL A 466 23.52 -102.13 -32.63
N ALA A 467 22.22 -101.90 -32.82
CA ALA A 467 21.63 -100.56 -32.85
C ALA A 467 21.39 -99.97 -31.44
N ALA A 468 21.49 -100.77 -30.38
CA ALA A 468 21.28 -100.36 -28.98
C ALA A 468 22.59 -100.25 -28.17
N ALA A 469 23.70 -100.80 -28.69
CA ALA A 469 25.03 -100.68 -28.09
C ALA A 469 25.75 -99.43 -28.61
N GLY A 470 25.99 -98.44 -27.74
CA GLY A 470 26.61 -97.16 -28.13
C GLY A 470 28.03 -97.32 -28.67
N GLY A 471 28.20 -97.14 -29.98
CA GLY A 471 29.50 -97.20 -30.67
C GLY A 471 30.49 -96.15 -30.15
N GLN A 472 31.73 -96.58 -29.91
CA GLN A 472 32.75 -95.78 -29.23
C GLN A 472 33.47 -94.77 -30.13
N GLN A 473 34.12 -93.84 -29.44
CA GLN A 473 34.84 -92.68 -29.96
C GLN A 473 36.10 -93.04 -30.78
N ASP A 474 36.61 -92.06 -31.53
CA ASP A 474 38.01 -91.60 -31.38
C ASP A 474 38.09 -90.12 -31.88
N LEU A 475 38.53 -89.08 -31.16
CA LEU A 475 39.28 -88.88 -29.91
C LEU A 475 40.83 -88.91 -29.96
N LEU A 476 41.40 -88.84 -31.17
CA LEU A 476 42.83 -88.57 -31.39
C LEU A 476 43.10 -87.45 -32.41
N ALA A 477 42.84 -86.19 -32.02
CA ALA A 477 43.43 -85.01 -32.67
C ALA A 477 43.45 -83.77 -31.75
N SER A 478 44.63 -83.38 -31.28
CA SER A 478 44.92 -82.03 -30.76
C SER A 478 45.01 -80.99 -31.91
N GLY A 479 44.86 -79.68 -31.70
CA GLY A 479 44.51 -78.94 -30.48
C GLY A 479 45.32 -77.64 -30.32
N ASN A 480 44.69 -76.62 -29.69
CA ASN A 480 45.30 -75.39 -29.12
C ASN A 480 45.77 -74.27 -30.08
N GLN A 481 45.69 -73.01 -29.59
CA GLN A 481 46.43 -71.79 -30.00
C GLN A 481 46.21 -71.20 -31.43
N ASN A 482 46.40 -69.90 -31.69
CA ASN A 482 46.20 -68.68 -30.88
C ASN A 482 46.20 -67.41 -31.78
N ASP A 483 45.88 -66.25 -31.20
CA ASP A 483 46.43 -64.90 -31.52
C ASP A 483 46.22 -64.19 -32.89
N LYS A 484 45.60 -62.99 -32.79
CA LYS A 484 46.10 -61.64 -33.20
C LYS A 484 46.04 -61.08 -34.66
N GLU A 485 45.63 -59.80 -34.67
CA GLU A 485 46.19 -58.59 -35.32
C GLU A 485 46.02 -58.25 -36.83
N ASP A 486 45.27 -57.15 -37.03
CA ASP A 486 45.63 -55.89 -37.73
C ASP A 486 45.70 -55.73 -39.28
N ALA A 487 45.49 -54.45 -39.67
CA ALA A 487 45.94 -53.76 -40.91
C ALA A 487 45.26 -54.12 -42.26
N GLU A 488 45.17 -53.26 -43.30
CA GLU A 488 45.35 -51.79 -43.47
C GLU A 488 44.79 -51.32 -44.86
N LYS A 489 44.57 -49.99 -45.05
CA LYS A 489 44.74 -49.16 -46.30
C LYS A 489 43.88 -49.43 -47.58
N GLU A 490 43.20 -48.38 -48.11
CA GLU A 490 43.52 -47.53 -49.32
C GLU A 490 43.07 -48.10 -50.70
N ALA A 491 42.60 -47.33 -51.70
CA ALA A 491 42.12 -45.93 -51.81
C ALA A 491 40.91 -45.82 -52.82
N PHE A 492 40.81 -45.12 -53.97
CA PHE A 492 41.66 -44.20 -54.78
C PHE A 492 40.85 -43.44 -55.88
N VAL A 493 41.20 -42.16 -56.20
CA VAL A 493 40.90 -41.32 -57.41
C VAL A 493 39.44 -40.98 -57.85
N THR A 494 39.13 -39.90 -58.61
CA THR A 494 39.97 -38.98 -59.46
C THR A 494 39.41 -37.53 -59.62
N SER A 495 40.31 -36.54 -59.77
CA SER A 495 40.21 -35.29 -60.62
C SER A 495 39.17 -34.19 -60.26
N THR A 496 39.38 -32.87 -60.48
CA THR A 496 40.52 -32.06 -61.03
C THR A 496 40.57 -30.62 -60.43
N GLN A 497 41.47 -29.77 -60.94
CA GLN A 497 41.70 -28.32 -60.69
C GLN A 497 40.47 -27.42 -61.05
N GLU A 498 40.41 -26.09 -60.87
CA GLU A 498 41.45 -25.02 -60.87
C GLU A 498 41.03 -23.72 -60.10
N GLN A 499 41.68 -22.57 -60.32
CA GLN A 499 41.67 -21.37 -59.45
C GLN A 499 40.84 -20.14 -59.93
N GLN A 500 40.57 -19.22 -58.99
CA GLN A 500 39.97 -17.86 -59.09
C GLN A 500 40.77 -16.85 -59.97
N PRO A 501 40.33 -15.60 -60.28
CA PRO A 501 39.32 -14.71 -59.62
C PRO A 501 38.41 -13.92 -60.63
N PRO A 502 37.79 -12.74 -60.35
CA PRO A 502 37.47 -12.01 -59.10
C PRO A 502 35.95 -11.71 -58.89
N GLN A 503 35.62 -10.94 -57.84
CA GLN A 503 34.25 -10.60 -57.40
C GLN A 503 33.50 -9.59 -58.31
N PRO A 504 32.15 -9.53 -58.16
CA PRO A 504 31.53 -8.28 -57.74
C PRO A 504 30.57 -8.40 -56.53
N VAL A 505 30.66 -7.42 -55.63
CA VAL A 505 29.64 -6.90 -54.69
C VAL A 505 28.62 -7.91 -54.10
N SER A 506 28.87 -8.33 -52.85
CA SER A 506 27.87 -8.99 -52.00
C SER A 506 26.99 -7.98 -51.25
N GLU A 507 25.69 -8.26 -51.17
CA GLU A 507 24.77 -7.64 -50.21
C GLU A 507 25.20 -7.95 -48.76
N PRO A 508 24.79 -7.16 -47.75
CA PRO A 508 25.10 -7.46 -46.35
C PRO A 508 24.46 -8.79 -45.95
N ALA A 509 25.31 -9.79 -45.64
CA ALA A 509 24.84 -11.09 -45.20
C ALA A 509 24.03 -10.97 -43.90
N THR A 510 22.82 -11.54 -43.88
CA THR A 510 22.06 -11.74 -42.65
C THR A 510 22.94 -12.52 -41.66
N PRO A 511 23.16 -12.04 -40.42
CA PRO A 511 24.05 -12.71 -39.47
C PRO A 511 23.58 -14.15 -39.25
N THR A 512 24.50 -15.11 -39.29
CA THR A 512 24.14 -16.53 -39.15
C THR A 512 23.65 -16.82 -37.73
N GLN A 513 23.00 -17.97 -37.51
CA GLN A 513 22.58 -18.33 -36.15
C GLN A 513 23.78 -18.41 -35.19
N GLU A 514 24.94 -18.89 -35.66
CA GLU A 514 26.17 -18.89 -34.86
C GLU A 514 26.68 -17.48 -34.54
N ASP A 515 26.55 -16.51 -35.47
CA ASP A 515 26.91 -15.11 -35.19
C ASP A 515 25.96 -14.48 -34.17
N GLN A 516 24.65 -14.71 -34.30
CA GLN A 516 23.62 -14.19 -33.38
C GLN A 516 23.76 -14.81 -31.98
N ASP A 517 23.97 -16.12 -31.89
CA ASP A 517 24.19 -16.81 -30.62
C ASP A 517 25.50 -16.35 -29.95
N ARG A 518 26.53 -16.03 -30.74
CA ARG A 518 27.81 -15.51 -30.26
C ARG A 518 27.74 -14.05 -29.82
N GLU A 519 26.97 -13.21 -30.51
CA GLU A 519 26.70 -11.82 -30.11
C GLU A 519 25.81 -11.78 -28.85
N PHE A 520 24.83 -12.68 -28.73
CA PHE A 520 24.04 -12.89 -27.51
C PHE A 520 24.92 -13.36 -26.34
N LEU A 521 25.80 -14.33 -26.56
CA LEU A 521 26.75 -14.79 -25.53
C LEU A 521 27.72 -13.68 -25.11
N GLN A 522 28.24 -12.89 -26.06
CA GLN A 522 29.11 -11.75 -25.76
C GLN A 522 28.35 -10.68 -24.96
N SER A 523 27.13 -10.33 -25.35
CA SER A 523 26.25 -9.43 -24.60
C SER A 523 25.97 -9.93 -23.17
N ALA A 524 25.69 -11.22 -23.00
CA ALA A 524 25.43 -11.84 -21.70
C ALA A 524 26.71 -11.99 -20.83
N ILE A 525 27.88 -11.98 -21.46
CA ILE A 525 29.19 -11.89 -20.79
C ILE A 525 29.43 -10.45 -20.34
N ASP A 526 29.22 -9.46 -21.20
CA ASP A 526 29.48 -8.03 -20.92
C ASP A 526 28.48 -7.45 -19.91
N GLU A 527 27.22 -7.91 -19.90
CA GLU A 527 26.24 -7.61 -18.84
C GLU A 527 26.74 -8.12 -17.47
N LYS A 528 27.32 -9.33 -17.42
CA LYS A 528 27.86 -9.92 -16.18
C LYS A 528 29.21 -9.33 -15.77
N ILE A 529 30.04 -8.90 -16.73
CA ILE A 529 31.30 -8.20 -16.45
C ILE A 529 31.03 -6.79 -15.88
N ASN A 530 29.96 -6.11 -16.28
CA ASN A 530 29.55 -4.83 -15.67
C ASN A 530 29.18 -4.95 -14.17
N ILE A 531 28.86 -6.15 -13.67
CA ILE A 531 28.67 -6.42 -12.23
C ILE A 531 30.02 -6.60 -11.51
N LEU A 532 31.10 -6.88 -12.25
CA LEU A 532 32.43 -7.22 -11.77
C LEU A 532 33.53 -6.22 -12.22
N ASP A 533 33.25 -4.94 -12.05
CA ASP A 533 34.30 -3.90 -11.86
C ASP A 533 35.39 -4.44 -10.90
N ALA A 534 36.67 -4.17 -11.21
CA ALA A 534 37.80 -4.54 -10.36
C ALA A 534 37.66 -4.05 -8.89
N ALA A 535 36.91 -2.96 -8.65
CA ALA A 535 36.54 -2.52 -7.31
C ALA A 535 35.65 -3.52 -6.54
N ASN A 536 34.80 -4.29 -7.25
CA ASN A 536 33.97 -5.35 -6.68
C ASN A 536 34.76 -6.66 -6.50
N VAL A 537 35.67 -7.00 -7.43
CA VAL A 537 36.52 -8.20 -7.32
C VAL A 537 37.38 -8.16 -6.04
N ASN A 538 37.98 -7.01 -5.73
CA ASN A 538 38.74 -6.84 -4.49
C ASN A 538 37.85 -6.97 -3.23
N LYS A 539 36.60 -6.49 -3.27
CA LYS A 539 35.63 -6.69 -2.17
C LYS A 539 35.18 -8.13 -2.01
N LEU A 540 35.04 -8.89 -3.09
CA LEU A 540 34.77 -10.32 -3.03
C LEU A 540 35.93 -11.09 -2.37
N ALA A 541 37.18 -10.66 -2.56
CA ALA A 541 38.33 -11.21 -1.85
C ALA A 541 38.34 -10.86 -0.34
N GLU A 542 37.86 -9.69 0.07
CA GLU A 542 37.64 -9.37 1.49
C GLU A 542 36.49 -10.19 2.10
N LEU A 543 35.35 -10.26 1.42
CA LEU A 543 34.18 -11.05 1.86
C LEU A 543 34.51 -12.54 1.98
N SER A 544 35.36 -13.07 1.10
CA SER A 544 35.89 -14.45 1.17
C SER A 544 36.69 -14.70 2.46
N LYS A 545 37.53 -13.74 2.88
CA LYS A 545 38.27 -13.82 4.16
C LYS A 545 37.35 -13.76 5.38
N ILE A 546 36.32 -12.92 5.34
CA ILE A 546 35.32 -12.83 6.43
C ILE A 546 34.49 -14.11 6.53
N TYR A 547 34.08 -14.69 5.39
CA TYR A 547 33.34 -15.95 5.35
C TYR A 547 34.15 -17.12 5.90
N THR A 548 35.45 -17.22 5.55
CA THR A 548 36.36 -18.24 6.09
C THR A 548 36.75 -18.04 7.56
N GLN A 549 36.46 -16.86 8.14
CA GLN A 549 36.55 -16.60 9.59
C GLN A 549 35.22 -16.80 10.33
N GLY A 550 34.12 -17.09 9.62
CA GLY A 550 32.81 -17.41 10.21
C GLY A 550 31.95 -16.20 10.65
N ASP A 551 32.41 -14.96 10.46
CA ASP A 551 31.62 -13.77 10.85
C ASP A 551 30.53 -13.40 9.82
N MET A 552 29.42 -14.14 9.89
CA MET A 552 28.17 -13.82 9.19
C MET A 552 27.67 -12.39 9.44
N ASN A 553 27.89 -11.81 10.62
CA ASN A 553 27.38 -10.49 10.97
C ASN A 553 28.19 -9.37 10.29
N GLY A 554 29.51 -9.48 10.27
CA GLY A 554 30.39 -8.63 9.48
C GLY A 554 30.06 -8.68 7.99
N LEU A 555 29.81 -9.87 7.47
CA LEU A 555 29.45 -10.10 6.06
C LEU A 555 28.10 -9.45 5.68
N ILE A 556 27.07 -9.63 6.51
CA ILE A 556 25.76 -8.95 6.37
C ILE A 556 25.89 -7.43 6.48
N LYS A 557 26.76 -6.93 7.37
CA LYS A 557 26.99 -5.49 7.55
C LYS A 557 27.66 -4.87 6.32
N GLN A 558 28.68 -5.49 5.75
CA GLN A 558 29.31 -5.03 4.50
C GLN A 558 28.33 -5.09 3.32
N ALA A 559 27.55 -6.18 3.17
CA ALA A 559 26.56 -6.30 2.10
C ALA A 559 25.50 -5.18 2.15
N LYS A 560 24.99 -4.85 3.34
CA LYS A 560 24.10 -3.69 3.54
C LYS A 560 24.77 -2.37 3.17
N GLN A 561 26.03 -2.16 3.54
CA GLN A 561 26.78 -0.95 3.23
C GLN A 561 26.97 -0.76 1.71
N VAL A 562 27.22 -1.85 0.97
CA VAL A 562 27.32 -1.84 -0.50
C VAL A 562 25.96 -1.54 -1.14
N ALA A 563 24.88 -2.18 -0.68
CA ALA A 563 23.52 -1.94 -1.19
C ALA A 563 23.09 -0.47 -1.00
N ILE A 564 23.30 0.10 0.19
CA ILE A 564 23.05 1.52 0.47
C ILE A 564 23.89 2.41 -0.47
N SER A 565 25.17 2.08 -0.68
CA SER A 565 26.07 2.84 -1.56
C SER A 565 25.75 2.71 -3.06
N ALA A 566 24.96 1.71 -3.46
CA ALA A 566 24.39 1.59 -4.81
C ALA A 566 23.11 2.42 -4.94
N ILE A 567 22.19 2.31 -3.96
CA ILE A 567 20.94 3.07 -3.90
C ILE A 567 21.22 4.58 -3.89
N THR A 568 22.12 5.06 -3.02
CA THR A 568 22.46 6.49 -2.94
C THR A 568 23.05 7.04 -4.25
N ARG A 569 23.82 6.24 -5.00
CA ARG A 569 24.31 6.64 -6.33
C ARG A 569 23.19 6.69 -7.36
N SER A 570 22.34 5.67 -7.42
CA SER A 570 21.17 5.63 -8.32
C SER A 570 20.22 6.80 -8.07
N VAL A 571 19.94 7.11 -6.80
CA VAL A 571 19.15 8.29 -6.40
C VAL A 571 19.82 9.59 -6.84
N ALA A 572 21.11 9.79 -6.56
CA ALA A 572 21.82 11.00 -6.98
C ALA A 572 21.83 11.19 -8.51
N GLN A 573 21.95 10.09 -9.26
CA GLN A 573 21.95 10.08 -10.72
C GLN A 573 20.54 10.31 -11.29
N ALA A 574 19.48 9.88 -10.61
CA ALA A 574 18.10 10.24 -10.93
C ALA A 574 17.81 11.73 -10.66
N THR A 575 18.25 12.28 -9.51
CA THR A 575 18.07 13.71 -9.19
C THR A 575 18.80 14.61 -10.20
N ALA A 576 19.96 14.19 -10.69
CA ALA A 576 20.73 14.91 -11.70
C ALA A 576 20.07 14.96 -13.09
N ASN A 577 19.06 14.11 -13.36
CA ASN A 577 18.29 14.09 -14.61
C ASN A 577 16.93 14.81 -14.49
N ILE A 578 16.66 15.50 -13.38
CA ILE A 578 15.38 16.18 -13.06
C ILE A 578 15.59 17.71 -12.88
N GLY A 579 16.82 18.20 -13.07
CA GLY A 579 17.17 19.63 -13.14
C GLY A 579 17.68 20.02 -14.53
#